data_AF-A0A377PBM8-F1
#
_entry.id   AF-A0A377PBM8-F1
#
_cell.length_a   1.000
_cell.length_b   1.000
_cell.length_c   1.000
_cell.angle_alpha   90.00
_cell.angle_beta   90.00
_cell.angle_gamma   90.00
#
_symmetry.space_group_name_H-M   'P 1'
#
loop_
_entity.id
_entity.type
_entity.pdbx_description
1 polymer ?
#
loop_
_entity_poly.entity_id
_entity_poly.type
_entity_poly.pdbx_seq_one_letter_code
_entity_poly.pdbx_strand_id
1 'polypeptide(L)'
;MTNPLLTPFDLPPFSKIKPEGIVPAVKSALADCRAEVERVVAQDAPFTWDNLCQPLAEVDDRLSRIFSPVSHLNSVQNSPELREAYEQCLPLLSEYGTWVGQHEGLYQAYRSLKDGAGFAALTKPAEESGGKLTA
;
A
#
# COMPACT_ATOMS: atom_id res chain seq x y z
N MET A 1 -15.35 11.51 16.05
CA MET A 1 -13.96 11.44 16.59
C MET A 1 -13.04 11.05 15.45
N THR A 2 -11.87 11.66 15.34
CA THR A 2 -10.91 11.41 14.24
C THR A 2 -10.01 10.22 14.57
N ASN A 3 -9.81 9.30 13.62
CA ASN A 3 -8.91 8.16 13.79
C ASN A 3 -7.44 8.62 13.65
N PRO A 4 -6.58 8.46 14.68
CA PRO A 4 -5.20 8.97 14.66
C PRO A 4 -4.32 8.26 13.63
N LEU A 5 -4.68 7.04 13.20
CA LEU A 5 -3.97 6.34 12.12
C LEU A 5 -4.23 6.96 10.75
N LEU A 6 -5.37 7.64 10.57
CA LEU A 6 -5.78 8.26 9.30
C LEU A 6 -5.36 9.74 9.19
N THR A 7 -4.73 10.29 10.23
CA THR A 7 -4.22 11.67 10.22
C THR A 7 -2.73 11.69 9.93
N PRO A 8 -2.19 12.71 9.24
CA PRO A 8 -0.74 12.86 9.09
C PRO A 8 -0.03 12.95 10.45
N PHE A 9 1.12 12.30 10.56
CA PHE A 9 1.99 12.33 11.73
C PHE A 9 3.45 12.19 11.31
N ASP A 10 4.37 12.88 11.97
CA ASP A 10 5.82 12.72 11.72
C ASP A 10 6.36 11.42 12.34
N LEU A 11 5.87 11.10 13.54
CA LEU A 11 6.17 9.87 14.27
C LEU A 11 4.88 9.11 14.59
N PRO A 12 4.89 7.76 14.59
CA PRO A 12 3.71 6.98 14.91
C PRO A 12 3.09 7.37 16.26
N PRO A 13 1.78 7.70 16.31
CA PRO A 13 1.12 8.18 17.51
C PRO A 13 0.73 7.03 18.45
N PHE A 14 1.71 6.20 18.88
CA PHE A 14 1.49 4.94 19.61
C PHE A 14 0.51 5.06 20.78
N SER A 15 0.63 6.11 21.61
CA SER A 15 -0.22 6.33 22.78
C SER A 15 -1.69 6.66 22.45
N LYS A 16 -1.99 6.98 21.19
CA LYS A 16 -3.33 7.33 20.72
C LYS A 16 -3.99 6.19 19.94
N ILE A 17 -3.25 5.16 19.56
CA ILE A 17 -3.80 4.01 18.83
C ILE A 17 -4.72 3.23 19.77
N LYS A 18 -5.96 3.00 19.33
CA LYS A 18 -6.95 2.21 20.06
C LYS A 18 -7.40 1.03 19.22
N PRO A 19 -7.61 -0.17 19.79
CA PRO A 19 -8.01 -1.37 19.05
C PRO A 19 -9.21 -1.16 18.13
N GLU A 20 -10.22 -0.40 18.56
CA GLU A 20 -11.45 -0.17 17.81
C GLU A 20 -11.23 0.65 16.53
N GLY A 21 -10.13 1.41 16.47
CA GLY A 21 -9.74 2.23 15.31
C GLY A 21 -8.90 1.50 14.28
N ILE A 22 -8.36 0.32 14.60
CA ILE A 22 -7.38 -0.38 13.75
C ILE A 22 -8.03 -0.91 12.47
N VAL A 23 -9.05 -1.76 12.61
CA VAL A 23 -9.71 -2.40 11.46
C VAL A 23 -10.33 -1.36 10.51
N PRO A 24 -11.04 -0.30 11.00
CA PRO A 24 -11.51 0.76 10.11
C PRO A 24 -10.39 1.52 9.38
N ALA A 25 -9.25 1.77 10.03
CA ALA A 25 -8.12 2.43 9.39
C ALA A 25 -7.53 1.58 8.27
N VAL A 26 -7.31 0.29 8.53
CA VAL A 26 -6.77 -0.65 7.52
C VAL A 26 -7.75 -0.80 6.36
N LYS A 27 -9.05 -0.95 6.60
CA LYS A 27 -10.06 -1.01 5.53
C LYS A 27 -10.06 0.25 4.65
N SER A 28 -9.97 1.43 5.27
CA SER A 28 -9.87 2.70 4.53
C SER A 28 -8.61 2.73 3.67
N ALA A 29 -7.45 2.38 4.24
CA ALA A 29 -6.18 2.36 3.51
C ALA A 29 -6.23 1.41 2.31
N LEU A 30 -6.74 0.20 2.50
CA LEU A 30 -6.89 -0.79 1.44
C LEU A 30 -7.86 -0.33 0.34
N ALA A 31 -8.94 0.37 0.70
CA ALA A 31 -9.86 0.95 -0.28
C ALA A 31 -9.16 2.02 -1.12
N ASP A 32 -8.37 2.88 -0.47
CA ASP A 32 -7.59 3.92 -1.17
C ASP A 32 -6.53 3.31 -2.08
N CYS A 33 -5.84 2.23 -1.64
CA CYS A 33 -4.90 1.50 -2.49
C CYS A 33 -5.57 0.91 -3.75
N ARG A 34 -6.73 0.27 -3.59
CA ARG A 34 -7.48 -0.30 -4.72
C ARG A 34 -7.94 0.80 -5.68
N ALA A 35 -8.48 1.89 -5.15
CA ALA A 35 -8.91 3.02 -5.95
C ALA A 35 -7.76 3.64 -6.75
N GLU A 36 -6.58 3.76 -6.15
CA GLU A 36 -5.40 4.31 -6.83
C GLU A 36 -4.86 3.37 -7.91
N VAL A 37 -4.86 2.05 -7.66
CA VAL A 37 -4.54 1.05 -8.70
C VAL A 37 -5.47 1.21 -9.90
N GLU A 38 -6.78 1.22 -9.68
CA GLU A 38 -7.78 1.37 -10.76
C GLU A 38 -7.62 2.71 -11.50
N ARG A 39 -7.36 3.80 -10.75
CA ARG A 39 -7.13 5.13 -11.31
C ARG A 39 -5.88 5.18 -12.20
N VAL A 40 -4.80 4.52 -11.78
CA VAL A 40 -3.53 4.50 -12.49
C VAL A 40 -3.63 3.67 -13.77
N VAL A 41 -4.20 2.46 -13.69
CA VAL A 41 -4.32 1.57 -14.87
C VAL A 41 -5.34 2.05 -15.90
N ALA A 42 -6.29 2.91 -15.51
CA ALA A 42 -7.24 3.54 -16.42
C ALA A 42 -6.65 4.69 -17.26
N GLN A 43 -5.39 5.09 -17.01
CA GLN A 43 -4.72 6.12 -17.80
C GLN A 43 -4.22 5.54 -19.13
N ASP A 44 -4.18 6.39 -20.17
CA ASP A 44 -3.61 6.02 -21.45
C ASP A 44 -2.07 5.97 -21.42
N ALA A 45 -1.50 5.06 -22.21
CA ALA A 45 -0.06 4.98 -22.44
C ALA A 45 0.50 6.29 -23.06
N PRO A 46 1.80 6.61 -22.87
CA PRO A 46 2.83 5.76 -22.27
C PRO A 46 2.84 5.81 -20.73
N PHE A 47 3.02 4.64 -20.12
CA PHE A 47 3.35 4.55 -18.69
C PHE A 47 4.80 4.96 -18.45
N THR A 48 5.00 5.74 -17.41
CA THR A 48 6.29 6.23 -16.90
C THR A 48 6.39 5.92 -15.41
N TRP A 49 7.56 6.13 -14.83
CA TRP A 49 7.71 6.02 -13.38
C TRP A 49 6.73 6.94 -12.63
N ASP A 50 6.57 8.19 -13.11
CA ASP A 50 5.80 9.22 -12.43
C ASP A 50 4.29 8.97 -12.47
N ASN A 51 3.76 8.35 -13.54
CA ASN A 51 2.32 8.12 -13.68
C ASN A 51 1.87 6.70 -13.26
N LEU A 52 2.81 5.75 -13.11
CA LEU A 52 2.55 4.36 -12.69
C LEU A 52 3.17 4.04 -11.32
N CYS A 53 4.50 4.04 -11.22
CA CYS A 53 5.18 3.52 -10.04
C CYS A 53 5.10 4.44 -8.84
N GLN A 54 5.29 5.75 -9.04
CA GLN A 54 5.26 6.74 -7.96
C GLN A 54 3.92 6.78 -7.22
N PRO A 55 2.75 6.96 -7.87
CA PRO A 55 1.46 7.00 -7.18
C PRO A 55 1.16 5.68 -6.43
N LEU A 56 1.55 4.54 -7.00
CA LEU A 56 1.38 3.24 -6.36
C LEU A 56 2.28 3.08 -5.13
N ALA A 57 3.52 3.57 -5.18
CA ALA A 57 4.42 3.57 -4.03
C ALA A 57 3.92 4.50 -2.91
N GLU A 58 3.36 5.65 -3.26
CA GLU A 58 2.81 6.62 -2.29
C GLU A 58 1.61 6.05 -1.53
N VAL A 59 0.70 5.35 -2.22
CA VAL A 59 -0.47 4.74 -1.57
C VAL A 59 -0.10 3.51 -0.75
N ASP A 60 0.89 2.72 -1.18
CA ASP A 60 1.41 1.58 -0.41
C ASP A 60 2.15 2.05 0.85
N ASP A 61 2.96 3.12 0.75
CA ASP A 61 3.58 3.75 1.93
C ASP A 61 2.53 4.20 2.93
N ARG A 62 1.40 4.77 2.48
CA ARG A 62 0.30 5.15 3.38
C ARG A 62 -0.30 3.94 4.10
N LEU A 63 -0.50 2.81 3.43
CA LEU A 63 -0.92 1.56 4.09
C LEU A 63 0.12 1.10 5.11
N SER A 64 1.40 1.12 4.75
CA SER A 64 2.51 0.75 5.62
C SER A 64 2.60 1.64 6.87
N ARG A 65 2.44 2.95 6.73
CA ARG A 65 2.42 3.92 7.84
C ARG A 65 1.28 3.65 8.82
N ILE A 66 0.17 3.10 8.35
CA ILE A 66 -0.99 2.73 9.18
C ILE A 66 -0.74 1.40 9.89
N PHE A 67 -0.28 0.37 9.17
CA PHE A 67 -0.21 -0.98 9.71
C PHE A 67 1.08 -1.29 10.47
N SER A 68 2.21 -0.66 10.12
CA SER A 68 3.50 -0.86 10.81
C SER A 68 3.43 -0.55 12.31
N PRO A 69 2.83 0.57 12.76
CA PRO A 69 2.65 0.84 14.19
C PRO A 69 1.76 -0.20 14.89
N VAL A 70 0.73 -0.69 14.22
CA VAL A 70 -0.18 -1.71 14.74
C VAL A 70 0.55 -3.04 14.92
N SER A 71 1.31 -3.47 13.91
CA SER A 71 2.15 -4.68 13.96
C SER A 71 3.20 -4.58 15.08
N HIS A 72 3.84 -3.42 15.21
CA HIS A 72 4.79 -3.16 16.29
C HIS A 72 4.13 -3.30 17.67
N LEU A 73 3.00 -2.64 17.92
CA LEU A 73 2.28 -2.76 19.20
C LEU A 73 1.86 -4.21 19.48
N ASN A 74 1.41 -4.94 18.46
CA ASN A 74 1.08 -6.36 18.61
C ASN A 74 2.31 -7.19 19.04
N SER A 75 3.51 -6.79 18.62
CA SER A 75 4.78 -7.45 18.99
C SER A 75 5.33 -7.05 20.37
N VAL A 76 5.16 -5.80 20.81
CA VAL A 76 5.85 -5.29 22.01
C VAL A 76 4.93 -4.91 23.17
N GLN A 77 3.64 -4.76 22.91
CA GLN A 77 2.63 -4.30 23.87
C GLN A 77 1.28 -4.98 23.60
N ASN A 78 1.31 -6.31 23.51
CA ASN A 78 0.14 -7.11 23.16
C ASN A 78 -0.96 -7.06 24.25
N SER A 79 -2.22 -6.98 23.84
CA SER A 79 -3.41 -7.23 24.68
C SER A 79 -4.41 -8.10 23.89
N PRO A 80 -5.39 -8.75 24.55
CA PRO A 80 -6.43 -9.51 23.86
C PRO A 80 -7.16 -8.69 22.78
N GLU A 81 -7.52 -7.45 23.08
CA GLU A 81 -8.25 -6.55 22.18
C GLU A 81 -7.38 -6.11 21.00
N LEU A 82 -6.10 -5.80 21.26
CA LEU A 82 -5.16 -5.46 20.21
C LEU A 82 -4.87 -6.65 19.29
N ARG A 83 -4.70 -7.85 19.85
CA ARG A 83 -4.49 -9.08 19.10
C ARG A 83 -5.69 -9.38 18.21
N GLU A 84 -6.90 -9.27 18.73
CA GLU A 84 -8.13 -9.50 17.96
C GLU A 84 -8.23 -8.53 16.77
N ALA A 85 -7.95 -7.24 17.01
CA ALA A 85 -7.96 -6.23 15.94
C ALA A 85 -6.85 -6.48 14.89
N TYR A 86 -5.65 -6.91 15.32
CA TYR A 86 -4.55 -7.28 14.44
C TYR A 86 -4.90 -8.50 13.58
N GLU A 87 -5.44 -9.57 14.19
CA GLU A 87 -5.84 -10.80 13.51
C GLU A 87 -6.94 -10.56 12.48
N GLN A 88 -7.89 -9.66 12.76
CA GLN A 88 -8.90 -9.24 11.78
C GLN A 88 -8.32 -8.51 10.55
N CYS A 89 -7.13 -7.90 10.67
CA CYS A 89 -6.47 -7.23 9.55
C CYS A 89 -5.72 -8.19 8.63
N LEU A 90 -5.20 -9.31 9.15
CA LEU A 90 -4.41 -10.27 8.37
C LEU A 90 -5.12 -10.82 7.12
N PRO A 91 -6.39 -11.30 7.18
CA PRO A 91 -7.07 -11.77 5.98
C PRO A 91 -7.31 -10.64 4.97
N LEU A 92 -7.60 -9.42 5.44
CA LEU A 92 -7.81 -8.26 4.56
C LEU A 92 -6.53 -7.90 3.77
N LEU A 93 -5.39 -7.90 4.46
CA LEU A 93 -4.08 -7.65 3.86
C LEU A 93 -3.69 -8.77 2.89
N SER A 94 -3.96 -10.03 3.24
CA SER A 94 -3.68 -11.20 2.40
C SER A 94 -4.52 -11.19 1.12
N GLU A 95 -5.80 -10.85 1.24
CA GLU A 95 -6.70 -10.68 0.10
C GLU A 95 -6.24 -9.56 -0.82
N TYR A 96 -5.87 -8.41 -0.27
CA TYR A 96 -5.34 -7.29 -1.05
C TYR A 96 -4.04 -7.66 -1.76
N GLY A 97 -3.09 -8.31 -1.08
CA GLY A 97 -1.83 -8.75 -1.68
C GLY A 97 -2.05 -9.72 -2.85
N THR A 98 -3.00 -10.66 -2.71
CA THR A 98 -3.39 -11.56 -3.80
C THR A 98 -4.00 -10.79 -4.97
N TRP A 99 -4.92 -9.85 -4.67
CA TRP A 99 -5.57 -9.04 -5.69
C TRP A 99 -4.59 -8.17 -6.48
N VAL A 100 -3.66 -7.47 -5.81
CA VAL A 100 -2.62 -6.67 -6.49
C VAL A 100 -1.73 -7.57 -7.34
N GLY A 101 -1.27 -8.69 -6.79
CA GLY A 101 -0.37 -9.62 -7.50
C GLY A 101 -1.00 -10.29 -8.71
N GLN A 102 -2.34 -10.36 -8.78
CA GLN A 102 -3.08 -10.96 -9.90
C GLN A 102 -3.80 -9.92 -10.77
N HIS A 103 -3.55 -8.63 -10.56
CA HIS A 103 -4.25 -7.58 -11.28
C HIS A 103 -3.76 -7.45 -12.72
N GLU A 104 -4.57 -7.88 -13.68
CA GLU A 104 -4.21 -7.87 -15.10
C GLU A 104 -3.83 -6.47 -15.62
N GLY A 105 -4.60 -5.44 -15.27
CA GLY A 105 -4.29 -4.05 -15.67
C GLY A 105 -2.92 -3.57 -15.21
N LEU A 106 -2.53 -3.84 -13.96
CA LEU A 106 -1.20 -3.50 -13.45
C LEU A 106 -0.11 -4.27 -14.20
N TYR A 107 -0.32 -5.58 -14.42
CA TYR A 107 0.62 -6.38 -15.20
C TYR A 107 0.88 -5.79 -16.58
N GLN A 108 -0.18 -5.42 -17.32
CA GLN A 108 -0.05 -4.81 -18.64
C GLN A 108 0.62 -3.43 -18.57
N ALA A 109 0.30 -2.61 -17.57
CA ALA A 109 0.92 -1.31 -17.38
C ALA A 109 2.43 -1.43 -17.13
N TYR A 110 2.87 -2.34 -16.26
CA TYR A 110 4.30 -2.57 -16.01
C TYR A 110 5.02 -3.18 -17.22
N ARG A 111 4.37 -4.08 -17.97
CA ARG A 111 4.88 -4.58 -19.24
C ARG A 111 5.13 -3.44 -20.22
N SER A 112 4.16 -2.55 -20.39
CA SER A 112 4.28 -1.39 -21.28
C SER A 112 5.35 -0.40 -20.80
N LEU A 113 5.49 -0.19 -19.48
CA LEU A 113 6.57 0.63 -18.93
C LEU A 113 7.93 0.03 -19.31
N LYS A 114 8.14 -1.25 -19.02
CA LYS A 114 9.40 -1.97 -19.29
C LYS A 114 9.78 -2.00 -20.76
N ASP A 115 8.80 -2.18 -21.64
CA ASP A 115 8.99 -2.24 -23.08
C ASP A 115 9.11 -0.82 -23.71
N GLY A 116 8.83 0.24 -22.93
CA GLY A 116 8.84 1.63 -23.36
C GLY A 116 10.21 2.34 -23.25
N ALA A 117 10.41 3.38 -24.05
CA ALA A 117 11.67 4.15 -24.09
C ALA A 117 12.03 4.84 -22.76
N GLY A 118 11.04 5.12 -21.91
CA GLY A 118 11.23 5.73 -20.59
C GLY A 118 11.95 4.81 -19.59
N PHE A 119 11.86 3.48 -19.77
CA PHE A 119 12.52 2.52 -18.87
C PHE A 119 14.05 2.60 -18.96
N ALA A 120 14.59 2.74 -20.17
CA ALA A 120 16.04 2.86 -20.39
C ALA A 120 16.66 4.14 -19.81
N ALA A 121 15.83 5.13 -19.44
CA ALA A 121 16.25 6.37 -18.81
C ALA A 121 16.13 6.34 -17.28
N LEU A 122 15.60 5.25 -16.69
CA LEU A 122 15.47 5.11 -15.25
C LEU A 122 16.84 4.90 -14.58
N THR A 123 16.95 5.37 -13.34
CA THR A 123 18.09 5.02 -12.50
C THR A 123 17.97 3.56 -12.04
N LYS A 124 19.09 2.87 -11.76
CA LYS A 124 19.07 1.48 -11.27
C LYS A 124 18.06 1.22 -10.12
N PRO A 125 17.93 2.09 -9.10
CA PRO A 125 16.92 1.90 -8.05
C PRO A 125 15.47 1.97 -8.56
N ALA A 126 15.19 2.82 -9.56
CA ALA A 126 13.87 2.91 -10.19
C ALA A 126 13.59 1.72 -11.10
N GLU A 127 14.59 1.20 -11.82
CA GLU A 127 14.49 -0.03 -12.60
C GLU A 127 14.16 -1.25 -11.72
N GLU A 128 14.87 -1.40 -10.59
CA GLU A 128 14.66 -2.53 -9.65
C GLU A 128 13.28 -2.46 -8.98
N SER A 129 12.85 -1.27 -8.59
CA SER A 129 11.54 -1.06 -7.98
C SER A 129 10.40 -1.34 -8.98
N GLY A 130 10.55 -0.93 -10.25
CA GLY A 130 9.57 -1.23 -11.30
C GLY A 130 9.60 -2.70 -11.75
N GLY A 131 10.77 -3.35 -11.72
CA GLY A 131 10.94 -4.75 -12.12
C GLY A 131 10.36 -5.76 -11.13
N LYS A 132 10.43 -5.49 -9.83
CA LYS A 132 9.87 -6.36 -8.77
C LYS A 132 8.36 -6.53 -8.83
N LEU A 133 7.65 -5.64 -9.53
CA LEU A 133 6.19 -5.67 -9.67
C LEU A 133 5.72 -6.54 -10.87
N THR A 134 6.66 -7.18 -11.59
CA THR A 134 6.38 -8.03 -12.77
C THR A 134 6.76 -9.51 -12.60
N ALA A 135 7.27 -9.91 -11.43
CA ALA A 135 7.78 -11.26 -11.16
C ALA A 135 6.87 -12.07 -10.24
#